data_AF-A0A8T4X9G7-F1
#
_entry.id   AF-A0A8T4X9G7-F1
#
_cell.length_a   1.000
_cell.length_b   1.000
_cell.length_c   1.000
_cell.angle_alpha   90.00
_cell.angle_beta   90.00
_cell.angle_gamma   90.00
#
_symmetry.space_group_name_H-M   'P 1'
#
loop_
_entity.id
_entity.type
_entity.pdbx_description
1 polymer ?
#
loop_
_entity_poly.entity_id
_entity_poly.type
_entity_poly.pdbx_seq_one_letter_code
_entity_poly.pdbx_strand_id
1 'polypeptide(L)' 'MNICNEEHSPEYKVIYIGAKGSDYTPEWLVCSDCFDTKRCFHDESQILSVIPA' A
#
# COMPACT_ATOMS: atom_id res chain seq x y z
N MET A 1 -11.28 7.18 1.79
CA MET A 1 -9.83 7.46 1.69
C MET A 1 -9.15 6.69 2.81
N ASN A 2 -8.35 5.68 2.47
CA ASN A 2 -7.56 4.92 3.45
C ASN A 2 -6.22 5.63 3.62
N ILE A 3 -6.24 6.72 4.38
CA ILE A 3 -5.04 7.42 4.81
C ILE A 3 -4.72 6.82 6.18
N CYS A 4 -3.56 6.17 6.33
CA CYS A 4 -3.01 5.93 7.66
C CYS A 4 -3.02 7.28 8.38
N ASN A 5 -3.74 7.37 9.51
CA ASN A 5 -4.00 8.56 10.33
C ASN A 5 -3.08 9.75 10.04
N GLU A 6 -3.67 10.94 9.90
CA GLU A 6 -3.13 12.27 9.52
C GLU A 6 -1.74 12.68 10.07
N GLU A 7 -1.12 11.90 10.96
CA GLU A 7 0.24 12.10 11.50
C GLU A 7 1.35 11.36 10.73
N HIS A 8 1.02 10.49 9.76
CA HIS A 8 2.03 9.75 9.00
C HIS A 8 2.17 10.32 7.58
N SER A 9 3.31 10.97 7.30
CA SER A 9 3.66 11.32 5.92
C SER A 9 3.86 10.03 5.12
N PRO A 10 3.13 9.82 4.02
CA PRO A 10 3.28 8.61 3.22
C PRO A 10 4.61 8.65 2.47
N GLU A 11 5.47 7.69 2.78
CA GLU A 11 6.81 7.55 2.19
C GLU A 11 6.86 6.42 1.15
N TYR A 12 5.84 5.56 1.14
CA TYR A 12 5.75 4.42 0.23
C TYR A 12 4.36 4.32 -0.35
N LYS A 13 4.31 4.02 -1.65
CA LYS A 13 3.12 3.71 -2.41
C LYS A 13 3.14 2.23 -2.78
N VAL A 14 2.21 1.48 -2.24
CA VAL A 14 2.03 0.04 -2.45
C VAL A 14 0.93 -0.17 -3.47
N ILE A 15 1.23 -0.90 -4.54
CA ILE A 15 0.29 -1.25 -5.60
C ILE A 15 -0.04 -2.73 -5.45
N TYR A 16 -1.33 -3.05 -5.30
CA TYR A 16 -1.81 -4.42 -5.16
C TYR A 16 -2.28 -5.01 -6.48
N ILE A 17 -2.35 -6.34 -6.58
CA ILE A 17 -2.99 -7.01 -7.71
C ILE A 17 -4.47 -6.64 -7.74
N GLY A 18 -4.89 -6.12 -8.89
CA GLY A 18 -6.30 -5.93 -9.19
C GLY A 18 -7.06 -7.25 -9.21
N ALA A 19 -8.37 -7.17 -9.03
CA ALA A 19 -9.24 -8.33 -9.22
C ALA A 19 -9.10 -8.85 -10.66
N LYS A 20 -9.13 -10.18 -10.83
CA LYS A 20 -8.95 -10.82 -12.14
C LYS A 20 -10.01 -10.31 -13.15
N GLY A 21 -9.55 -9.69 -14.23
CA GLY A 21 -10.41 -9.08 -15.26
C GLY A 21 -10.74 -7.61 -15.03
N SER A 22 -10.14 -6.98 -14.02
CA SER A 22 -10.19 -5.53 -13.81
C SER A 22 -8.81 -4.91 -14.08
N ASP A 23 -8.79 -3.84 -14.86
CA ASP A 23 -7.60 -2.98 -15.03
C ASP A 23 -7.32 -2.12 -13.80
N TYR A 24 -8.23 -2.10 -12.83
CA TYR A 24 -8.06 -1.34 -11.60
C TYR A 24 -7.06 -2.03 -10.67
N THR A 25 -5.95 -1.36 -10.40
CA THR A 25 -4.98 -1.75 -9.37
C THR A 25 -5.19 -0.90 -8.12
N PRO A 26 -5.44 -1.50 -6.94
CA PRO A 26 -5.57 -0.74 -5.70
C PRO A 26 -4.21 -0.15 -5.29
N GLU A 27 -4.20 1.14 -4.95
CA GLU A 27 -3.00 1.85 -4.52
C GLU A 27 -3.17 2.29 -3.06
N TRP A 28 -2.20 1.99 -2.21
CA TRP A 28 -2.14 2.39 -0.81
C TRP A 28 -0.90 3.22 -0.52
N LEU A 29 -1.09 4.28 0.25
CA LEU A 29 -0.02 5.15 0.71
C LEU A 29 0.25 4.85 2.18
N VAL A 30 1.50 4.50 2.50
CA VAL A 30 1.94 4.09 3.84
C VAL A 30 3.27 4.76 4.20
N CYS A 31 3.50 4.97 5.48
CA CYS A 31 4.77 5.48 6.01
C CYS A 31 5.77 4.34 6.26
N SER A 32 7.04 4.69 6.53
CA SER A 32 8.08 3.73 6.92
C SER A 32 7.67 2.81 8.07
N ASP A 33 7.00 3.35 9.08
CA ASP A 33 6.62 2.57 10.27
C ASP A 33 5.55 1.52 9.95
N CYS A 34 4.55 1.90 9.14
CA CYS A 34 3.51 0.97 8.67
C CYS A 34 4.07 -0.07 7.69
N PHE A 35 5.11 0.31 6.93
CA PHE A 35 5.90 -0.59 6.08
C PHE A 35 6.67 -1.63 6.90
N ASP A 36 7.47 -1.16 7.84
CA ASP A 36 8.35 -2.00 8.65
C ASP A 36 7.57 -2.95 9.57
N THR A 37 6.50 -2.46 10.21
CA THR A 37 5.68 -3.27 11.11
C THR A 37 4.73 -4.24 10.40
N LYS A 38 4.68 -4.20 9.06
CA LYS A 38 3.71 -4.93 8.21
C LYS A 38 2.24 -4.76 8.65
N ARG A 39 1.91 -3.76 9.47
CA ARG A 39 0.56 -3.55 10.02
C ARG A 39 -0.46 -3.22 8.94
N CYS A 40 -0.01 -2.53 7.89
CA CYS A 40 -0.84 -2.09 6.77
C CYS A 40 -0.67 -2.96 5.52
N PHE A 41 0.13 -4.00 5.62
CA PHE A 41 0.34 -4.94 4.53
C PHE A 41 -0.62 -6.08 4.78
N HIS A 42 -1.62 -6.20 3.91
CA HIS A 42 -2.33 -7.47 3.83
C HIS A 42 -1.38 -8.51 3.21
N ASP A 43 -1.91 -9.61 2.69
CA ASP A 43 -1.13 -10.67 2.09
C ASP A 43 -0.07 -10.16 1.08
N GLU A 44 1.22 -10.35 1.37
CA GLU A 44 2.34 -9.86 0.53
C GLU A 44 2.32 -10.47 -0.87
N SER A 45 1.68 -11.65 -1.03
CA SER A 45 1.50 -12.25 -2.35
C SER A 45 0.62 -11.40 -3.28
N GLN A 46 -0.16 -10.48 -2.71
CA GLN A 46 -1.01 -9.56 -3.45
C GLN A 46 -0.31 -8.26 -3.82
N ILE A 47 0.96 -8.08 -3.47
CA ILE A 47 1.69 -6.84 -3.78
C ILE A 47 2.35 -6.98 -5.15
N LEU A 48 2.00 -6.04 -6.03
CA LEU A 48 2.50 -5.98 -7.40
C LEU A 48 3.76 -5.12 -7.47
N SER A 49 3.77 -3.99 -6.75
CA SER A 49 4.95 -3.12 -6.67
C SER A 49 4.90 -2.20 -5.44
N VAL A 50 6.07 -1.73 -5.00
CA VAL A 50 6.22 -0.71 -3.96
C VAL A 50 7.13 0.39 -4.52
N ILE A 51 6.66 1.63 -4.46
CA ILE A 51 7.35 2.81 -4.98
C ILE A 51 7.59 3.78 -3.82
N PRO A 52 8.81 4.25 -3.57
CA PRO A 52 9.05 5.34 -2.62
C PRO A 52 8.40 6.63 -3.13
N ALA A 53 7.65 7.32 -2.27
CA ALA A 53 6.89 8.54 -2.57
C ALA A 53 7.73 9.81 -2.39
#